data_AF-C9Z863-F1
#
_entry.id   AF-C9Z863-F1
#
_cell.length_a   1.000
_cell.length_b   1.000
_cell.length_c   1.000
_cell.angle_alpha   90.00
_cell.angle_beta   90.00
_cell.angle_gamma   90.00
#
_symmetry.space_group_name_H-M   'P 1'
#
loop_
_entity.id
_entity.type
_entity.pdbx_description
1 polymer ?
#
loop_
_entity_poly.entity_id
_entity_poly.type
_entity_poly.pdbx_seq_one_letter_code
_entity_poly.pdbx_strand_id
1 'polypeptide(L)'
;MDIGPLNPVVAELVAAAGLFALVFVFFVRMVPRVQRVLDEREAATKGTEAEAAALRAEIEVKRGEVAQVRAEARHEAARIRQRAHEEGAALIAGARADAHRACADLLAEGHARLTEDRDTAEAELRAHAHVLARDLAGRIVGEPVGETVRPRP
;
A
#
# COMPACT_ATOMS: atom_id res chain seq x y z
N MET A 1 24.24 71.70 73.09
CA MET A 1 24.87 70.39 72.83
C MET A 1 25.75 70.59 71.61
N ASP A 2 27.02 70.94 71.82
CA ASP A 2 28.02 71.12 70.77
C ASP A 2 28.51 69.75 70.29
N ILE A 3 28.20 69.42 69.04
CA ILE A 3 28.60 68.16 68.41
C ILE A 3 29.84 68.40 67.55
N GLY A 4 31.01 68.59 68.18
CA GLY A 4 32.35 68.45 67.59
C GLY A 4 32.57 68.93 66.14
N PRO A 5 33.52 68.35 65.37
CA PRO A 5 33.79 68.71 63.96
C PRO A 5 32.66 68.32 62.98
N LEU A 6 31.44 68.09 63.49
CA LEU A 6 30.24 67.69 62.77
C LEU A 6 29.23 68.84 62.64
N ASN A 7 29.55 70.06 63.07
CA ASN A 7 28.72 71.23 62.78
C ASN A 7 28.83 71.56 61.28
N PRO A 8 27.80 71.25 60.47
CA PRO A 8 27.92 71.39 59.04
C PRO A 8 28.03 72.87 58.70
N VAL A 9 29.02 73.23 57.87
CA VAL A 9 29.03 74.55 57.23
C VAL A 9 27.78 74.60 56.36
N VAL A 10 26.77 75.39 56.78
CA VAL A 10 25.45 75.45 56.13
C VAL A 10 25.58 75.70 54.62
N ALA A 11 26.60 76.45 54.19
CA ALA A 11 26.91 76.68 52.79
C ALA A 11 27.31 75.39 52.02
N GLU A 12 28.08 74.48 52.62
CA GLU A 12 28.44 73.20 52.01
C GLU A 12 27.23 72.27 51.90
N LEU A 13 26.36 72.26 52.92
CA LEU A 13 25.13 71.47 52.91
C LEU A 13 24.17 71.93 51.81
N VAL A 14 24.03 73.25 51.62
CA VAL A 14 23.20 73.84 50.55
C VAL A 14 23.79 73.55 49.17
N ALA A 15 25.11 73.65 49.01
CA ALA A 15 25.78 73.30 47.76
C ALA A 15 25.65 71.81 47.40
N ALA A 16 25.86 70.92 48.38
CA ALA A 16 25.69 69.47 48.22
C ALA A 16 24.22 69.09 47.93
N ALA A 17 23.25 69.72 48.61
CA ALA A 17 21.83 69.53 48.34
C ALA A 17 21.44 69.99 46.93
N GLY A 18 22.00 71.11 46.45
CA GLY A 18 21.80 71.59 45.08
C GLY A 18 22.35 70.62 44.03
N LEU A 19 23.56 70.10 44.24
CA LEU A 19 24.16 69.09 43.35
C LEU A 19 23.36 67.78 43.38
N PHE A 20 22.94 67.33 44.56
CA PHE A 20 22.10 66.15 44.73
C PHE A 20 20.75 66.30 44.01
N ALA A 21 20.08 67.45 44.18
CA ALA A 21 18.81 67.73 43.50
C ALA A 21 18.97 67.73 41.97
N LEU A 22 20.06 68.29 41.44
CA LEU A 22 20.34 68.27 40.01
C LEU A 22 20.49 66.84 39.47
N VAL A 23 21.29 66.00 40.15
CA VAL A 23 21.49 64.59 39.78
C VAL A 23 20.18 63.80 39.92
N PHE A 24 19.41 64.06 40.99
CA PHE A 24 18.13 63.40 41.23
C PHE A 24 17.12 63.71 40.12
N VAL A 25 16.98 64.97 39.71
CA VAL A 25 16.09 65.37 38.60
C VAL A 25 16.53 64.72 37.28
N PHE A 26 17.84 64.63 37.03
CA PHE A 26 18.37 63.92 35.85
C PHE A 26 18.00 62.42 35.89
N PHE A 27 18.17 61.76 37.04
CA PHE A 27 17.84 60.34 37.20
C PHE A 27 16.34 60.08 37.06
N VAL A 28 15.48 60.88 37.71
CA VAL A 28 14.01 60.80 37.59
C VAL A 28 13.56 60.95 36.14
N ARG A 29 14.25 61.77 35.34
CA ARG A 29 13.95 61.89 33.90
C ARG A 29 14.44 60.71 33.07
N MET A 30 15.47 59.98 33.52
CA MET A 30 16.04 58.83 32.82
C MET A 30 15.28 57.53 33.10
N VAL A 31 14.80 57.31 34.33
CA VAL A 31 14.01 56.14 34.74
C VAL A 31 12.85 55.80 33.78
N PRO A 32 11.97 56.73 33.35
CA PRO A 32 10.88 56.39 32.45
C PRO A 32 11.36 55.93 31.06
N ARG A 33 12.54 56.38 30.60
CA ARG A 33 13.13 55.88 29.35
C ARG A 33 13.61 54.44 29.47
N VAL A 34 14.21 54.09 30.62
CA VAL A 34 14.67 52.73 30.89
C VAL A 34 13.47 51.78 31.02
N GLN A 35 12.45 52.17 31.78
CA GLN A 35 11.21 51.39 31.91
C GLN A 35 10.56 51.13 30.55
N ARG A 36 10.45 52.15 29.70
CA ARG A 36 9.89 51.99 28.35
C ARG A 36 10.64 50.95 27.50
N VAL A 37 11.97 50.91 27.58
CA VAL A 37 12.78 49.92 26.84
C VAL A 37 12.60 48.52 27.42
N LEU A 38 12.51 48.39 28.74
CA LEU A 38 12.25 47.11 29.39
C LEU A 38 10.85 46.58 29.03
N ASP A 39 9.83 47.43 29.06
CA ASP A 39 8.46 47.08 28.67
C ASP A 39 8.39 46.65 27.20
N GLU A 40 9.09 47.36 26.30
CA GLU A 40 9.16 47.01 24.87
C GLU A 40 9.85 45.65 24.65
N ARG A 41 10.93 45.38 25.40
CA ARG A 41 11.63 44.09 25.35
C ARG A 41 10.80 42.95 25.91
N GLU A 42 10.10 43.20 27.02
CA GLU A 42 9.21 42.21 27.64
C GLU A 42 8.02 41.91 26.73
N ALA A 43 7.41 42.93 26.12
CA ALA A 43 6.35 42.77 25.14
C ALA A 43 6.82 41.98 23.90
N ALA A 44 8.02 42.29 23.38
CA ALA A 44 8.60 41.56 22.24
C ALA A 44 8.91 40.10 22.59
N THR A 45 9.35 39.82 23.81
CA THR A 45 9.67 38.45 24.25
C THR A 45 8.40 37.64 24.48
N LYS A 46 7.43 38.19 25.23
CA LYS A 46 6.15 37.52 25.48
C LYS A 46 5.33 37.33 24.20
N GLY A 47 5.39 38.28 23.27
CA GLY A 47 4.75 38.17 21.96
C GLY A 47 5.29 37.00 21.16
N THR A 48 6.62 36.88 21.06
CA THR A 48 7.26 35.79 20.31
C THR A 48 7.07 34.42 20.97
N GLU A 49 7.05 34.36 22.30
CA GLU A 49 6.73 33.12 23.04
C GLU A 49 5.28 32.67 22.80
N ALA A 50 4.32 33.60 22.83
CA ALA A 50 2.91 33.30 22.56
C ALA A 50 2.70 32.83 21.11
N GLU A 51 3.32 33.50 20.14
CA GLU A 51 3.28 33.08 18.73
C GLU A 51 3.92 31.70 18.53
N ALA A 52 5.08 31.45 19.16
CA ALA A 52 5.75 30.15 19.09
C ALA A 52 4.91 29.04 19.74
N ALA A 53 4.23 29.31 20.85
CA ALA A 53 3.34 28.36 21.50
C ALA A 53 2.12 28.04 20.62
N ALA A 54 1.50 29.06 20.01
CA ALA A 54 0.39 28.87 19.08
C ALA A 54 0.80 28.04 17.85
N LEU A 55 1.95 28.35 17.26
CA LEU A 55 2.49 27.58 16.13
C LEU A 55 2.79 26.13 16.50
N ARG A 56 3.37 25.88 17.68
CA ARG A 56 3.61 24.51 18.17
C ARG A 56 2.31 23.74 18.36
N ALA A 57 1.28 24.38 18.92
CA ALA A 57 -0.03 23.77 19.07
C ALA A 57 -0.63 23.39 17.70
N GLU A 58 -0.55 24.29 16.71
CA GLU A 58 -1.03 24.01 15.35
C GLU A 58 -0.24 22.86 14.68
N ILE A 59 1.08 22.81 14.87
CA ILE A 59 1.91 21.71 14.37
C ILE A 59 1.48 20.38 14.97
N GLU A 60 1.24 20.31 16.28
CA GLU A 60 0.81 19.07 16.94
C GLU A 60 -0.57 18.62 16.47
N VAL A 61 -1.51 19.55 16.27
CA VAL A 61 -2.81 19.24 15.67
C VAL A 61 -2.64 18.64 14.26
N LYS A 62 -1.90 19.31 13.38
CA LYS A 62 -1.64 18.82 12.01
C LYS A 62 -0.90 17.48 12.01
N ARG A 63 0.04 17.27 12.94
CA ARG A 63 0.73 15.98 13.11
C ARG A 63 -0.24 14.88 13.49
N GLY A 64 -1.18 15.16 14.38
CA GLY A 64 -2.27 14.27 14.77
C GLY A 64 -3.15 13.89 13.58
N GLU A 65 -3.61 14.88 12.80
CA GLU A 65 -4.42 14.65 11.59
C GLU A 65 -3.68 13.77 10.58
N VAL A 66 -2.41 14.07 10.29
CA VAL A 66 -1.60 13.28 9.35
C VAL A 66 -1.32 11.88 9.90
N ALA A 67 -1.18 11.71 11.22
CA ALA A 67 -1.05 10.38 11.83
C ALA A 67 -2.34 9.56 11.66
N GLN A 68 -3.51 10.17 11.85
CA GLN A 68 -4.81 9.54 11.65
C GLN A 68 -5.00 9.11 10.19
N VAL A 69 -4.76 10.01 9.23
CA VAL A 69 -4.86 9.69 7.79
C VAL A 69 -3.91 8.56 7.40
N ARG A 70 -2.69 8.53 7.97
CA ARG A 70 -1.74 7.43 7.73
C ARG A 70 -2.21 6.10 8.32
N ALA A 71 -2.85 6.11 9.48
CA ALA A 71 -3.42 4.91 10.07
C ALA A 71 -4.59 4.38 9.21
N GLU A 72 -5.49 5.25 8.81
CA GLU A 72 -6.62 4.91 7.93
C GLU A 72 -6.16 4.38 6.58
N ALA A 73 -5.18 5.03 5.94
CA ALA A 73 -4.61 4.56 4.67
C ALA A 73 -3.96 3.17 4.80
N ARG A 74 -3.33 2.85 5.95
CA ARG A 74 -2.78 1.52 6.21
C ARG A 74 -3.87 0.46 6.37
N HIS A 75 -4.97 0.80 7.06
CA HIS A 75 -6.13 -0.07 7.18
C HIS A 75 -6.79 -0.31 5.82
N GLU A 76 -6.95 0.74 5.02
CA GLU A 76 -7.47 0.64 3.65
C GLU A 76 -6.61 -0.26 2.78
N ALA A 77 -5.29 -0.04 2.79
CA ALA A 77 -4.36 -0.85 2.02
C ALA A 77 -4.38 -2.33 2.45
N ALA A 78 -4.52 -2.61 3.75
CA ALA A 78 -4.70 -3.98 4.24
C ALA A 78 -6.00 -4.61 3.73
N ARG A 79 -7.11 -3.86 3.74
CA ARG A 79 -8.40 -4.31 3.22
C ARG A 79 -8.35 -4.60 1.71
N ILE A 80 -7.71 -3.72 0.92
CA ILE A 80 -7.53 -3.92 -0.52
C ILE A 80 -6.70 -5.18 -0.79
N ARG A 81 -5.59 -5.39 -0.06
CA ARG A 81 -4.79 -6.62 -0.20
C ARG A 81 -5.59 -7.87 0.11
N GLN A 82 -6.36 -7.85 1.20
CA GLN A 82 -7.19 -8.98 1.59
C GLN A 82 -8.24 -9.30 0.53
N ARG A 83 -8.95 -8.27 0.03
CA ARG A 83 -9.92 -8.44 -1.05
C ARG A 83 -9.27 -9.00 -2.32
N ALA A 84 -8.13 -8.48 -2.74
CA ALA A 84 -7.40 -8.98 -3.91
C ALA A 84 -6.96 -10.45 -3.74
N HIS A 85 -6.57 -10.86 -2.54
CA HIS A 85 -6.27 -12.26 -2.24
C HIS A 85 -7.50 -13.17 -2.32
N GLU A 86 -8.63 -12.74 -1.78
CA GLU A 86 -9.89 -13.48 -1.82
C GLU A 86 -10.42 -13.61 -3.25
N GLU A 87 -10.46 -12.50 -3.99
CA GLU A 87 -10.87 -12.46 -5.40
C GLU A 87 -9.94 -13.30 -6.28
N GLY A 88 -8.62 -13.18 -6.07
CA GLY A 88 -7.63 -13.97 -6.80
C GLY A 88 -7.75 -15.47 -6.52
N ALA A 89 -7.95 -15.86 -5.27
CA ALA A 89 -8.16 -17.26 -4.90
C ALA A 89 -9.45 -17.82 -5.51
N ALA A 90 -10.55 -17.05 -5.48
CA ALA A 90 -11.80 -17.43 -6.10
C ALA A 90 -11.67 -17.59 -7.63
N LEU A 91 -10.95 -16.67 -8.30
CA LEU A 91 -10.70 -16.73 -9.74
C LEU A 91 -9.90 -17.98 -10.11
N ILE A 92 -8.83 -18.29 -9.37
CA ILE A 92 -8.01 -19.49 -9.61
C ILE A 92 -8.84 -20.76 -9.37
N ALA A 93 -9.67 -20.79 -8.32
CA ALA A 93 -10.55 -21.93 -8.05
C ALA A 93 -11.56 -22.14 -9.19
N GLY A 94 -12.19 -21.05 -9.67
CA GLY A 94 -13.09 -21.08 -10.81
C GLY A 94 -12.41 -21.59 -12.08
N ALA A 95 -11.25 -21.01 -12.43
CA ALA A 95 -10.48 -21.42 -13.61
C ALA A 95 -10.05 -22.90 -13.55
N ARG A 96 -9.69 -23.41 -12.36
CA ARG A 96 -9.38 -24.84 -12.17
C ARG A 96 -10.61 -25.72 -12.37
N ALA A 97 -11.75 -25.33 -11.81
CA ALA A 97 -13.00 -26.08 -11.99
C ALA A 97 -13.41 -26.14 -13.46
N ASP A 98 -13.29 -25.02 -14.18
CA ASP A 98 -13.56 -24.96 -15.62
C ASP A 98 -12.60 -25.84 -16.42
N ALA A 99 -11.31 -25.77 -16.12
CA ALA A 99 -10.30 -26.61 -16.77
C ALA A 99 -10.55 -28.11 -16.53
N HIS A 100 -10.94 -28.50 -15.31
CA HIS A 100 -11.29 -29.90 -15.01
C HIS A 100 -12.52 -30.38 -15.78
N ARG A 101 -13.55 -29.53 -15.91
CA ARG A 101 -14.73 -29.85 -16.74
C ARG A 101 -14.35 -30.01 -18.21
N ALA A 102 -13.65 -29.03 -18.78
CA ALA A 102 -13.20 -29.08 -20.17
C ALA A 102 -12.31 -30.31 -20.45
N CYS A 103 -11.44 -30.68 -19.51
CA CYS A 103 -10.61 -31.88 -19.63
C CYS A 103 -11.45 -33.17 -19.60
N ALA A 104 -12.44 -33.26 -18.71
CA ALA A 104 -13.34 -34.40 -18.65
C ALA A 104 -14.15 -34.55 -19.95
N ASP A 105 -14.67 -33.44 -20.49
CA ASP A 105 -15.43 -33.41 -21.75
C ASP A 105 -14.55 -33.85 -22.92
N LEU A 106 -13.33 -33.33 -23.01
CA LEU A 106 -12.35 -33.71 -24.05
C LEU A 106 -11.98 -35.20 -23.97
N LEU A 107 -11.81 -35.74 -22.77
CA LEU A 107 -11.51 -37.16 -22.57
C LEU A 107 -12.69 -38.05 -22.96
N ALA A 108 -13.91 -37.65 -22.62
CA ALA A 108 -15.11 -38.38 -23.02
C ALA A 108 -15.28 -38.41 -24.54
N GLU A 109 -15.09 -37.26 -25.20
CA GLU A 109 -15.10 -37.17 -26.66
C GLU A 109 -13.97 -38.00 -27.30
N GLY A 110 -12.76 -37.92 -26.74
CA GLY A 110 -11.62 -38.70 -27.20
C GLY A 110 -11.85 -40.21 -27.09
N HIS A 111 -12.46 -40.68 -26.01
CA HIS A 111 -12.84 -42.09 -25.86
C HIS A 111 -13.92 -42.51 -26.86
N ALA A 112 -14.93 -41.67 -27.11
CA ALA A 112 -15.94 -41.97 -28.12
C ALA A 112 -15.33 -42.11 -29.53
N ARG A 113 -14.42 -41.20 -29.90
CA ARG A 113 -13.70 -41.26 -31.18
C ARG A 113 -12.80 -42.50 -31.28
N LEU A 114 -12.05 -42.82 -30.22
CA LEU A 114 -11.21 -44.03 -30.18
C LEU A 114 -12.03 -45.32 -30.34
N THR A 115 -13.24 -45.37 -29.76
CA THR A 115 -14.11 -46.54 -29.95
C THR A 115 -14.61 -46.66 -31.39
N GLU A 116 -14.95 -45.55 -32.04
CA GLU A 116 -15.36 -45.53 -33.45
C GLU A 116 -14.21 -45.92 -34.39
N ASP A 117 -13.01 -45.36 -34.16
CA ASP A 117 -11.80 -45.70 -34.91
C ASP A 117 -11.44 -47.18 -34.76
N ARG A 118 -11.59 -47.74 -33.55
CA ARG A 118 -11.37 -49.17 -33.29
C ARG A 118 -12.35 -50.03 -34.08
N ASP A 119 -13.64 -49.70 -34.03
CA ASP A 119 -14.68 -50.49 -34.71
C ASP A 119 -14.49 -50.47 -36.23
N THR A 120 -14.11 -49.31 -36.77
CA THR A 120 -13.75 -49.15 -38.19
C THR A 120 -12.53 -50.00 -38.56
N ALA A 121 -11.44 -49.90 -37.78
CA ALA A 121 -10.22 -50.67 -38.02
C ALA A 121 -10.44 -52.19 -37.91
N GLU A 122 -11.27 -52.64 -36.97
CA GLU A 122 -11.62 -54.06 -36.83
C GLU A 122 -12.41 -54.58 -38.05
N ALA A 123 -13.36 -53.78 -38.57
CA ALA A 123 -14.11 -54.12 -39.76
C ALA A 123 -13.19 -54.26 -41.00
N GLU A 124 -12.25 -53.33 -41.19
CA GLU A 124 -11.25 -53.38 -42.26
C GLU A 124 -10.33 -54.60 -42.13
N LEU A 125 -9.78 -54.85 -40.93
CA LEU A 125 -8.94 -56.01 -40.65
C LEU A 125 -9.66 -57.33 -40.96
N ARG A 126 -10.94 -57.45 -40.59
CA ARG A 126 -11.74 -58.65 -40.88
C ARG A 126 -11.90 -58.86 -42.38
N ALA A 127 -12.18 -57.80 -43.15
CA ALA A 127 -12.27 -57.87 -44.60
C ALA A 127 -10.95 -58.33 -45.25
N HIS A 128 -9.81 -57.74 -44.83
CA HIS A 128 -8.48 -58.14 -45.31
C HIS A 128 -8.12 -59.58 -44.93
N ALA A 129 -8.48 -60.02 -43.72
CA ALA A 129 -8.24 -61.40 -43.28
C ALA A 129 -9.02 -62.42 -44.12
N HIS A 130 -10.27 -62.15 -44.51
CA HIS A 130 -11.04 -63.02 -45.40
C HIS A 130 -10.40 -63.14 -46.79
N VAL A 131 -9.87 -62.05 -47.34
CA VAL A 131 -9.16 -62.04 -48.62
C VAL A 131 -7.88 -62.88 -48.54
N LEU A 132 -7.05 -62.66 -47.50
CA LEU A 132 -5.81 -63.43 -47.28
C LEU A 132 -6.08 -64.93 -47.06
N ALA A 133 -7.12 -65.27 -46.30
CA ALA A 133 -7.52 -66.66 -46.08
C ALA A 133 -7.94 -67.34 -47.38
N ARG A 134 -8.68 -66.63 -48.25
CA ARG A 134 -9.10 -67.14 -49.57
C ARG A 134 -7.90 -67.37 -50.49
N ASP A 135 -6.96 -66.43 -50.53
CA ASP A 135 -5.73 -66.56 -51.32
C ASP A 135 -4.88 -67.75 -50.86
N LEU A 136 -4.69 -67.91 -49.55
CA LEU A 136 -3.99 -69.06 -48.98
C LEU A 136 -4.69 -70.39 -49.31
N ALA A 137 -6.02 -70.45 -49.19
CA ALA A 137 -6.78 -71.63 -49.54
C ALA A 137 -6.64 -72.00 -51.03
N GLY A 138 -6.69 -71.01 -51.93
CA GLY A 138 -6.45 -71.23 -53.37
C GLY A 138 -5.05 -71.78 -53.65
N ARG A 139 -4.02 -71.25 -52.96
CA ARG A 139 -2.64 -71.75 -53.07
C ARG A 139 -2.45 -73.18 -52.58
N ILE A 140 -3.19 -73.61 -51.55
CA ILE A 140 -3.13 -74.99 -51.02
C ILE A 140 -3.84 -75.98 -51.95
N VAL A 141 -4.99 -75.58 -52.53
CA VAL A 141 -5.81 -76.46 -53.40
C VAL A 141 -5.26 -76.51 -54.84
N GLY A 142 -4.47 -75.52 -55.26
CA GLY A 142 -3.82 -75.50 -56.58
C GLY A 142 -4.68 -74.90 -57.71
N GLU A 143 -5.86 -74.36 -57.40
CA GLU A 143 -6.79 -73.76 -58.36
C GLU A 143 -7.56 -72.59 -57.71
N PRO A 144 -7.87 -71.49 -58.41
CA PRO A 144 -8.47 -70.30 -57.78
C PRO A 144 -9.91 -70.57 -57.31
N VAL A 145 -10.14 -70.47 -56.00
CA VAL A 145 -11.47 -70.68 -55.40
C VAL A 145 -12.29 -69.38 -55.46
N GLY A 146 -13.01 -69.20 -56.57
CA GLY A 146 -13.79 -67.98 -56.80
C GLY A 146 -14.89 -68.03 -57.87
N GLU A 147 -14.98 -69.06 -58.70
CA GLU A 147 -16.03 -69.13 -59.72
C GLU A 147 -17.23 -69.91 -59.17
N THR A 148 -18.39 -69.25 -59.09
CA THR A 148 -19.67 -69.92 -58.82
C THR A 148 -19.87 -71.02 -59.86
N VAL A 149 -19.78 -72.29 -59.44
CA VAL A 149 -20.17 -73.44 -60.25
C VAL A 149 -21.66 -73.31 -60.56
N ARG A 150 -21.97 -72.83 -61.76
CA ARG A 150 -23.33 -72.84 -62.31
C ARG A 150 -23.61 -74.26 -62.79
N PRO A 151 -24.59 -74.99 -62.20
CA PRO A 151 -24.94 -76.31 -62.69
C PRO A 151 -25.53 -76.20 -64.09
N ARG A 152 -24.96 -76.94 -65.04
CA ARG A 152 -25.55 -77.15 -66.38
C ARG A 152 -26.60 -78.26 -66.27
N PRO A 153 -27.76 -78.15 -66.96
CA PRO A 153 -28.77 -79.21 -66.99
C PRO A 153 -28.24 -80.50 -67.62
#